data_AF-A0A368ZRD6-F1
#
_entry.id   AF-A0A368ZRD6-F1
#
_cell.length_a   1.000
_cell.length_b   1.000
_cell.length_c   1.000
_cell.angle_alpha   90.00
_cell.angle_beta   90.00
_cell.angle_gamma   90.00
#
_symmetry.space_group_name_H-M   'P 1'
#
loop_
_entity.id
_entity.type
_entity.pdbx_description
1 polymer ?
#
loop_
_entity_poly.entity_id
_entity_poly.type
_entity_poly.pdbx_seq_one_letter_code
_entity_poly.pdbx_strand_id
1 'polypeptide(L)'
;MNKKQLLNTYKKIDSFNEKKVDSSVKPAIYRSEYDERLIKDFHYAKFQKNLQNAQKSDTLKALLNKEDWSEEDTNTLLESLR
;
A
#
# COMPACT_ATOMS: atom_id res chain seq x y z
N MET A 1 13.71 -1.31 -13.50
CA MET A 1 12.47 -2.13 -13.45
C MET A 1 11.34 -1.31 -14.04
N ASN A 2 10.54 -1.83 -14.99
CA ASN A 2 9.63 -1.00 -15.79
C ASN A 2 8.29 -0.74 -15.05
N LYS A 3 7.78 0.49 -15.07
CA LYS A 3 6.50 0.92 -14.46
C LYS A 3 5.32 -0.01 -14.77
N LYS A 4 5.29 -0.58 -15.98
CA LYS A 4 4.27 -1.57 -16.39
C LYS A 4 4.34 -2.88 -15.59
N GLN A 5 5.54 -3.32 -15.21
CA GLN A 5 5.75 -4.54 -14.43
C GLN A 5 5.22 -4.37 -13.00
N LEU A 6 5.46 -3.20 -12.38
CA LEU A 6 4.94 -2.87 -11.04
C LEU A 6 3.41 -2.80 -11.00
N LEU A 7 2.78 -2.18 -12.00
CA LEU A 7 1.31 -2.12 -12.07
C LEU A 7 0.70 -3.52 -12.29
N ASN A 8 1.38 -4.37 -13.08
CA ASN A 8 0.93 -5.73 -13.33
C ASN A 8 1.09 -6.63 -12.11
N THR A 9 2.11 -6.44 -11.27
CA THR A 9 2.23 -7.18 -10.01
C THR A 9 1.13 -6.80 -9.03
N TYR A 10 0.79 -5.51 -8.92
CA TYR A 10 -0.31 -5.05 -8.06
C TYR A 10 -1.66 -5.64 -8.48
N LYS A 11 -1.98 -5.58 -9.78
CA LYS A 11 -3.20 -6.19 -10.34
C LYS A 11 -3.27 -7.70 -10.11
N LYS A 12 -2.13 -8.40 -10.22
CA LYS A 12 -2.07 -9.83 -9.93
C LYS A 12 -2.40 -10.11 -8.46
N ILE A 13 -1.85 -9.34 -7.52
CA ILE A 13 -2.11 -9.51 -6.08
C ILE A 13 -3.59 -9.28 -5.76
N ASP A 14 -4.21 -8.24 -6.32
CA ASP A 14 -5.65 -7.99 -6.16
C ASP A 14 -6.50 -9.16 -6.68
N SER A 15 -6.17 -9.73 -7.84
CA SER A 15 -6.88 -10.88 -8.39
C SER A 15 -6.71 -12.19 -7.60
N PHE A 16 -5.64 -12.30 -6.80
CA PHE A 16 -5.45 -13.46 -5.91
C PHE A 16 -6.39 -13.42 -4.70
N ASN A 17 -6.79 -12.23 -4.24
CA ASN A 17 -7.76 -12.07 -3.15
C ASN A 17 -9.21 -12.37 -3.58
N GLU A 18 -9.49 -12.37 -4.89
CA GLU A 18 -10.82 -12.67 -5.44
C GLU A 18 -11.14 -14.18 -5.55
N LYS A 19 -10.14 -15.06 -5.43
CA LYS A 19 -10.37 -16.52 -5.38
C LYS A 19 -10.94 -16.90 -4.01
N LYS A 20 -12.28 -16.86 -3.96
CA LYS A 20 -13.16 -17.23 -2.86
C LYS A 20 -12.69 -18.49 -2.13
N VAL A 21 -12.41 -18.33 -0.84
CA VAL A 21 -12.29 -19.42 0.13
C VAL A 21 -13.71 -19.72 0.62
N ASP A 22 -14.15 -20.96 0.48
CA ASP A 22 -15.42 -21.46 1.02
C ASP A 22 -15.60 -21.04 2.48
N SER A 23 -16.74 -20.41 2.76
CA SER A 23 -17.08 -19.84 4.06
C SER A 23 -17.62 -20.90 5.02
N SER A 24 -16.77 -21.81 5.49
CA SER A 24 -17.05 -22.53 6.74
C SER A 24 -16.30 -21.80 7.87
N VAL A 25 -16.99 -20.87 8.51
CA VAL A 25 -16.61 -20.14 9.76
C VAL A 25 -15.11 -19.93 9.90
N LYS A 26 -14.58 -18.92 9.20
CA LYS A 26 -13.21 -18.46 9.46
C LYS A 26 -13.15 -17.96 10.91
N PRO A 27 -12.15 -18.36 11.70
CA PRO A 27 -11.99 -17.83 13.05
C PRO A 27 -11.85 -16.31 12.98
N ALA A 28 -12.43 -15.61 13.97
CA ALA A 28 -12.29 -14.17 14.07
C ALA A 28 -10.79 -13.82 14.14
N ILE A 29 -10.34 -12.96 13.23
CA ILE A 29 -8.93 -12.51 13.15
C ILE A 29 -8.56 -11.73 14.41
N TYR A 30 -9.54 -11.02 14.98
CA TYR A 30 -9.38 -10.15 16.14
C TYR A 30 -10.05 -10.77 17.37
N ARG A 31 -9.50 -10.45 18.55
CA ARG A 31 -9.93 -11.00 19.84
C ARG A 31 -11.30 -10.48 20.29
N SER A 32 -11.67 -9.27 19.86
CA SER A 32 -12.95 -8.63 20.16
C SER A 32 -13.32 -7.62 19.07
N GLU A 33 -14.60 -7.24 19.00
CA GLU A 33 -15.06 -6.16 18.11
C GLU A 33 -14.42 -4.80 18.46
N TYR A 34 -14.13 -4.59 19.75
CA TYR A 34 -13.44 -3.39 20.22
C TYR A 34 -12.01 -3.31 19.69
N ASP A 35 -11.26 -4.42 19.78
CA ASP A 35 -9.90 -4.49 19.25
C ASP A 35 -9.89 -4.30 17.73
N GLU A 36 -10.85 -4.89 17.03
CA GLU A 36 -10.99 -4.69 15.58
C GLU A 36 -11.21 -3.21 15.23
N ARG A 37 -12.10 -2.52 15.96
CA ARG A 37 -12.34 -1.09 15.74
C ARG A 37 -11.08 -0.28 16.02
N LEU A 38 -10.42 -0.52 17.14
CA LEU A 38 -9.20 0.19 17.52
C LEU A 38 -8.08 0.01 16.48
N ILE A 39 -7.89 -1.22 16.00
CA ILE A 39 -6.90 -1.55 14.96
C ILE A 39 -7.26 -0.84 13.66
N LYS A 40 -8.53 -0.86 13.23
CA LYS A 40 -8.99 -0.15 12.03
C LYS A 40 -8.79 1.36 12.13
N ASP A 41 -9.15 1.96 13.26
CA ASP A 41 -8.99 3.39 13.50
C ASP A 41 -7.52 3.79 13.48
N PHE A 42 -6.65 2.99 14.11
CA PHE A 42 -5.20 3.18 14.06
C PHE A 42 -4.66 3.09 12.63
N HIS A 43 -5.06 2.07 11.86
CA HIS A 43 -4.65 1.93 10.46
C HIS A 43 -5.16 3.08 9.60
N TYR A 44 -6.40 3.52 9.81
CA TYR A 44 -6.98 4.65 9.11
C TYR A 44 -6.22 5.95 9.40
N ALA A 45 -5.91 6.22 10.67
CA ALA A 45 -5.10 7.37 11.06
C ALA A 45 -3.70 7.33 10.44
N LYS A 46 -3.04 6.15 10.44
CA LYS A 46 -1.74 5.95 9.80
C LYS A 46 -1.83 6.18 8.29
N PHE A 47 -2.88 5.68 7.64
CA PHE A 47 -3.13 5.91 6.22
C PHE A 47 -3.29 7.40 5.90
N GLN A 48 -4.11 8.12 6.67
CA GLN A 48 -4.30 9.57 6.49
C GLN A 48 -2.99 10.35 6.64
N LYS A 49 -2.18 10.01 7.65
CA LYS A 49 -0.85 10.60 7.84
C LYS A 49 0.07 10.34 6.64
N ASN A 50 0.12 9.10 6.17
CA ASN A 50 0.95 8.71 5.04
C ASN A 50 0.49 9.38 3.74
N LEU A 51 -0.83 9.48 3.52
CA LEU A 51 -1.41 10.18 2.38
C LEU A 51 -1.01 11.66 2.39
N GLN A 52 -1.13 12.32 3.55
CA GLN A 52 -0.73 13.72 3.68
C GLN A 52 0.77 13.92 3.40
N ASN A 53 1.62 13.03 3.92
CA ASN A 53 3.06 13.07 3.68
C ASN A 53 3.39 12.87 2.20
N ALA A 54 2.73 11.92 1.53
CA ALA A 54 2.90 11.67 0.10
C ALA A 54 2.48 12.87 -0.75
N GLN A 55 1.36 13.53 -0.42
CA GLN A 55 0.88 14.72 -1.12
C GLN A 55 1.82 15.93 -0.96
N LYS A 56 2.47 16.06 0.19
CA LYS A 56 3.42 17.14 0.48
C LYS A 56 4.85 16.85 -0.01
N SER A 57 5.16 15.60 -0.33
CA SER A 57 6.50 15.20 -0.75
C SER A 57 6.79 15.66 -2.18
N ASP A 58 7.69 16.63 -2.33
CA ASP A 58 8.13 17.10 -3.63
C ASP A 58 9.04 16.09 -4.34
N THR A 59 9.78 15.26 -3.57
CA THR A 59 10.57 14.16 -4.12
C THR A 59 9.66 13.12 -4.79
N LEU A 60 8.54 12.76 -4.14
CA LEU A 60 7.57 11.83 -4.71
C LEU A 60 6.94 12.38 -6.00
N LYS A 61 6.59 13.67 -6.02
CA LYS A 61 6.06 14.33 -7.22
C LYS A 61 7.07 14.32 -8.37
N ALA A 62 8.33 14.63 -8.08
CA ALA A 62 9.40 14.61 -9.08
C ALA A 62 9.58 13.21 -9.68
N LEU A 63 9.56 12.16 -8.85
CA LEU A 63 9.64 10.77 -9.29
C LEU A 63 8.43 10.34 -10.13
N LEU A 64 7.22 10.81 -9.79
CA LEU A 64 6.00 10.50 -10.54
C LEU A 64 5.98 11.12 -11.95
N ASN A 65 6.61 12.28 -12.12
CA ASN A 65 6.67 12.99 -13.40
C ASN A 65 7.76 12.45 -14.34
N LYS A 66 8.70 11.63 -13.85
CA LYS A 66 9.65 10.94 -14.71
C LYS A 66 8.97 9.84 -15.53
N GLU A 67 9.37 9.74 -16.79
CA GLU A 67 8.83 8.74 -17.72
C GLU A 67 9.37 7.33 -17.41
N ASP A 68 10.68 7.24 -17.15
CA ASP A 68 11.37 6.02 -16.74
C ASP A 68 12.07 6.20 -15.39
N TRP A 69 12.14 5.10 -14.62
CA TRP A 69 12.78 5.08 -13.31
C TRP A 69 14.11 4.34 -13.39
N SER A 70 15.17 4.99 -12.92
CA SER A 70 16.46 4.34 -12.68
C SER A 70 16.48 3.61 -11.33
N GLU A 71 17.56 2.90 -11.05
CA GLU A 71 17.75 2.22 -9.77
C GLU A 71 17.90 3.22 -8.60
N GLU A 72 18.52 4.35 -8.88
CA GLU A 72 18.63 5.49 -7.96
C GLU A 72 17.27 6.11 -7.64
N ASP A 73 16.37 6.22 -8.63
CA ASP A 73 15.00 6.70 -8.43
C ASP A 73 14.20 5.79 -7.49
N THR A 74 14.36 4.47 -7.63
CA THR A 74 13.76 3.50 -6.71
C THR A 74 14.34 3.58 -5.30
N ASN A 75 15.65 3.78 -5.14
CA ASN A 75 16.27 3.96 -3.83
C ASN A 75 15.78 5.25 -3.17
N THR A 76 15.70 6.34 -3.93
CA THR A 76 15.19 7.64 -3.47
C THR A 76 13.73 7.53 -3.01
N LEU A 77 12.90 6.78 -3.74
CA LEU A 77 11.53 6.48 -3.32
C LEU A 77 11.50 5.74 -1.98
N LEU A 78 12.30 4.67 -1.84
CA LEU A 78 12.33 3.87 -0.62
C LEU A 78 12.81 4.66 0.59
N GLU A 79 13.78 5.54 0.42
CA GLU A 79 14.24 6.45 1.48
C GLU A 79 13.15 7.45 1.89
N SER A 80 12.39 7.97 0.93
CA SER A 80 11.29 8.91 1.21
C SER A 80 10.08 8.28 1.94
N LEU A 81 10.00 6.94 1.92
CA LEU A 81 8.91 6.16 2.54
C LEU A 81 9.28 5.61 3.93
N ARG A 82 10.54 5.72 4.35
CA ARG A 82 11.01 5.35 5.70
C ARG A 82 10.63 6.42 6.72
#